data_AF-A0A2D6E1I2-F1
#
_entry.id   AF-A0A2D6E1I2-F1
#
_cell.length_a   1.000
_cell.length_b   1.000
_cell.length_c   1.000
_cell.angle_alpha   90.00
_cell.angle_beta   90.00
_cell.angle_gamma   90.00
#
_symmetry.space_group_name_H-M   'P 1'
#
loop_
_entity.id
_entity.type
_entity.pdbx_description
1 polymer ?
#
loop_
_entity_poly.entity_id
_entity_poly.type
_entity_poly.pdbx_seq_one_letter_code
_entity_poly.pdbx_strand_id
1 'polypeptide(L)'
;MIKYTNKLKFSFTMKHLLNWLIVIAWMAVIYTFSNQPDLHSGFEPIYDLVLRKMAHMTEYFVLAFLVHRAVSQSDVPPGKSVVLATVFAIAYAFSDEYHQNFVVGRHGSYPDVGIDSIGVLAWVWLNSKLRS
;
A
#
# COMPACT_ATOMS: atom_id res chain seq x y z
N MET A 1 -23.88 -33.32 10.07
CA MET A 1 -23.48 -32.45 8.93
C MET A 1 -23.32 -30.95 9.30
N ILE A 2 -23.63 -30.49 10.53
CA ILE A 2 -23.69 -29.06 10.89
C ILE A 2 -22.35 -28.48 11.46
N LYS A 3 -21.40 -29.32 11.91
CA LYS A 3 -20.14 -28.85 12.51
C LYS A 3 -19.10 -28.30 11.51
N TYR A 4 -19.12 -28.75 10.25
CA TYR A 4 -18.09 -28.39 9.26
C TYR A 4 -18.30 -27.02 8.63
N THR A 5 -19.55 -26.62 8.39
CA THR A 5 -19.92 -25.33 7.80
C THR A 5 -19.53 -24.15 8.68
N ASN A 6 -19.69 -24.25 10.01
CA ASN A 6 -19.27 -23.18 10.93
C ASN A 6 -17.75 -23.02 11.00
N LYS A 7 -16.99 -24.12 10.95
CA LYS A 7 -15.53 -24.08 10.98
C LYS A 7 -14.94 -23.44 9.71
N LEU A 8 -15.57 -23.71 8.56
CA LEU A 8 -15.16 -23.13 7.27
C LEU A 8 -15.42 -21.61 7.21
N LYS A 9 -16.62 -21.18 7.61
CA LYS A 9 -16.97 -19.75 7.69
C LYS A 9 -16.07 -19.00 8.68
N PHE A 10 -15.82 -19.59 9.86
CA PHE A 10 -14.94 -19.00 10.87
C PHE A 10 -13.50 -18.84 10.36
N SER A 11 -12.94 -19.85 9.69
CA SER A 11 -11.59 -19.76 9.11
C SER A 11 -11.50 -18.72 8.00
N PHE A 12 -12.55 -18.56 7.20
CA PHE A 12 -12.61 -17.56 6.14
C PHE A 12 -12.63 -16.14 6.72
N THR A 13 -13.52 -15.89 7.70
CA THR A 13 -13.61 -14.60 8.39
C THR A 13 -12.30 -14.25 9.10
N MET A 14 -11.65 -15.19 9.78
CA MET A 14 -10.38 -14.92 10.47
C MET A 14 -9.26 -14.55 9.49
N LYS A 15 -9.13 -15.26 8.37
CA LYS A 15 -8.13 -14.93 7.33
C LYS A 15 -8.39 -13.57 6.69
N HIS A 16 -9.67 -13.24 6.47
CA HIS A 16 -10.07 -11.95 5.95
C HIS A 16 -9.68 -10.82 6.91
N LEU A 17 -10.00 -10.97 8.20
CA LEU A 17 -9.61 -10.02 9.25
C LEU A 17 -8.09 -9.88 9.34
N LEU A 18 -7.34 -10.98 9.32
CA LEU A 18 -5.88 -10.96 9.37
C LEU A 18 -5.27 -10.19 8.19
N ASN A 19 -5.80 -10.35 6.97
CA ASN A 19 -5.28 -9.60 5.83
C ASN A 19 -5.53 -8.09 5.96
N TRP A 20 -6.70 -7.68 6.45
CA TRP A 20 -6.95 -6.26 6.73
C TRP A 20 -6.08 -5.72 7.87
N LEU A 21 -5.80 -6.53 8.90
CA LEU A 21 -4.84 -6.16 9.94
C LEU A 21 -3.44 -5.95 9.37
N ILE A 22 -3.00 -6.80 8.42
CA ILE A 22 -1.71 -6.63 7.73
C ILE A 22 -1.70 -5.34 6.90
N VAL A 23 -2.80 -5.02 6.20
CA VAL A 23 -2.93 -3.74 5.46
C VAL A 23 -2.79 -2.55 6.41
N ILE A 24 -3.52 -2.55 7.53
CA ILE A 24 -3.48 -1.48 8.53
C ILE A 24 -2.08 -1.37 9.14
N ALA A 25 -1.44 -2.50 9.46
CA ALA A 25 -0.08 -2.51 9.98
C ALA A 25 0.91 -1.91 8.97
N TRP A 26 0.77 -2.22 7.68
CA TRP A 26 1.62 -1.63 6.63
C TRP A 26 1.38 -0.14 6.45
N MET A 27 0.11 0.31 6.47
CA MET A 27 -0.22 1.74 6.47
C MET A 27 0.42 2.46 7.66
N ALA A 28 0.40 1.86 8.85
CA ALA A 28 1.08 2.43 10.02
C ALA A 28 2.60 2.56 9.81
N VAL A 29 3.24 1.58 9.16
CA VAL A 29 4.66 1.67 8.79
C VAL A 29 4.92 2.87 7.86
N ILE A 30 4.15 3.01 6.77
CA ILE A 30 4.28 4.14 5.84
C ILE A 30 4.11 5.47 6.59
N TYR A 31 3.05 5.57 7.39
CA TYR A 31 2.77 6.76 8.19
C TYR A 31 3.94 7.13 9.12
N THR A 32 4.55 6.14 9.80
CA THR A 32 5.67 6.41 10.71
C THR A 32 6.92 6.91 10.00
N PHE A 33 7.20 6.45 8.79
CA PHE A 33 8.31 6.94 7.97
C PHE A 33 8.01 8.32 7.36
N SER A 34 6.77 8.53 6.92
CA SER A 34 6.29 9.82 6.40
C SER A 34 6.30 10.93 7.45
N ASN A 35 6.11 10.59 8.72
CA ASN A 35 6.16 11.53 9.84
C ASN A 35 7.58 11.98 10.23
N GLN A 36 8.64 11.48 9.58
CA GLN A 36 10.00 11.95 9.82
C GLN A 36 10.31 13.17 8.93
N PRO A 37 10.68 14.33 9.49
CA PRO A 37 10.89 15.55 8.71
C PRO A 37 12.17 15.51 7.88
N ASP A 38 13.19 14.79 8.34
CA ASP A 38 14.48 14.75 7.68
C ASP A 38 15.14 13.37 7.80
N LEU A 39 14.79 12.48 6.86
CA LEU A 39 15.38 11.15 6.78
C LEU A 39 16.60 11.21 5.84
N HIS A 40 17.77 11.50 6.42
CA HIS A 40 19.05 11.43 5.73
C HIS A 40 19.68 10.05 5.92
N SER A 41 20.02 9.40 4.81
CA SER A 41 20.74 8.12 4.80
C SER A 41 22.25 8.25 4.98
N GLY A 42 22.79 9.48 4.99
CA GLY A 42 24.22 9.76 5.06
C GLY A 42 24.98 9.61 3.74
N PHE A 43 24.28 9.33 2.64
CA PHE A 43 24.84 9.36 1.29
C PHE A 43 24.85 10.77 0.69
N GLU A 44 25.57 10.93 -0.43
CA GLU A 44 25.48 12.15 -1.24
C GLU A 44 24.03 12.46 -1.63
N PRO A 45 23.63 13.74 -1.72
CA PRO A 45 22.23 14.15 -1.85
C PRO A 45 21.46 13.47 -3.00
N ILE A 46 22.13 13.19 -4.11
CA ILE A 46 21.50 12.52 -5.26
C ILE A 46 21.16 11.05 -4.98
N TYR A 47 22.04 10.32 -4.30
CA TYR A 47 21.80 8.91 -3.96
C TYR A 47 20.75 8.80 -2.87
N ASP A 48 20.80 9.69 -1.88
CA ASP A 48 19.81 9.79 -0.81
C ASP A 48 18.41 10.09 -1.38
N LEU A 49 18.30 11.02 -2.33
CA LEU A 49 17.06 11.29 -3.06
C LEU A 49 16.54 10.05 -3.80
N VAL A 50 17.39 9.38 -4.58
CA VAL A 50 16.99 8.18 -5.34
C VAL A 50 16.53 7.07 -4.39
N LEU A 51 17.25 6.83 -3.29
CA LEU A 51 16.88 5.83 -2.30
C LEU A 51 15.51 6.11 -1.68
N ARG A 52 15.23 7.37 -1.29
CA ARG A 52 13.90 7.75 -0.77
C ARG A 52 12.79 7.51 -1.80
N LYS A 53 12.98 7.91 -3.05
CA LYS A 53 11.96 7.70 -4.10
C LYS A 53 11.73 6.21 -4.37
N MET A 54 12.77 5.40 -4.36
CA MET A 54 12.65 3.93 -4.49
C MET A 54 11.95 3.30 -3.28
N ALA A 55 12.23 3.79 -2.07
CA ALA A 55 11.56 3.34 -0.85
C ALA A 55 10.05 3.58 -0.93
N HIS A 56 9.64 4.81 -1.27
CA HIS A 56 8.23 5.14 -1.42
C HIS A 56 7.54 4.32 -2.53
N MET A 57 8.16 4.20 -3.71
CA MET A 57 7.63 3.31 -4.76
C MET A 57 7.43 1.87 -4.25
N THR A 58 8.33 1.37 -3.42
CA THR A 58 8.22 0.03 -2.82
C THR A 58 7.10 -0.03 -1.78
N GLU A 59 6.96 0.99 -0.92
CA GLU A 59 5.89 1.10 0.08
C GLU A 59 4.51 1.01 -0.57
N TYR A 60 4.28 1.77 -1.63
CA TYR A 60 2.99 1.81 -2.32
C TYR A 60 2.76 0.60 -3.23
N PHE A 61 3.81 -0.01 -3.79
CA PHE A 61 3.72 -1.33 -4.44
C PHE A 61 3.20 -2.38 -3.45
N VAL A 62 3.80 -2.47 -2.26
CA VAL A 62 3.41 -3.43 -1.23
C VAL A 62 2.00 -3.14 -0.72
N LEU A 63 1.65 -1.86 -0.51
CA LEU A 63 0.29 -1.48 -0.12
C LEU A 63 -0.75 -1.94 -1.15
N ALA A 64 -0.52 -1.67 -2.45
CA ALA A 64 -1.42 -2.08 -3.52
C ALA A 64 -1.58 -3.61 -3.57
N PHE A 65 -0.48 -4.36 -3.40
CA PHE A 65 -0.51 -5.81 -3.28
C PHE A 65 -1.35 -6.31 -2.10
N LEU A 66 -1.12 -5.75 -0.91
CA LEU A 66 -1.80 -6.19 0.32
C LEU A 66 -3.30 -5.88 0.27
N VAL A 67 -3.67 -4.69 -0.21
CA VAL A 67 -5.09 -4.32 -0.39
C VAL A 67 -5.73 -5.20 -1.45
N HIS A 68 -5.06 -5.44 -2.57
CA HIS A 68 -5.58 -6.35 -3.61
C HIS A 68 -5.81 -7.75 -3.04
N ARG A 69 -4.85 -8.29 -2.29
CA ARG A 69 -5.00 -9.58 -1.61
C ARG A 69 -6.18 -9.60 -0.62
N ALA A 70 -6.34 -8.55 0.17
CA ALA A 70 -7.44 -8.45 1.15
C ALA A 70 -8.82 -8.39 0.46
N VAL A 71 -8.94 -7.58 -0.60
CA VAL A 71 -10.18 -7.41 -1.37
C VAL A 71 -10.51 -8.66 -2.19
N SER A 72 -9.52 -9.34 -2.78
CA SER A 72 -9.72 -10.58 -3.54
C SER A 72 -10.20 -11.76 -2.71
N GLN A 73 -10.14 -11.69 -1.37
CA GLN A 73 -10.77 -12.68 -0.51
C GLN A 73 -12.25 -12.45 -0.28
N SER A 74 -12.79 -11.30 -0.66
CA SER A 74 -14.23 -11.05 -0.71
C SER A 74 -14.82 -11.59 -2.01
N ASP A 75 -16.15 -11.64 -2.12
CA ASP A 75 -16.88 -12.00 -3.35
C ASP A 75 -16.80 -10.88 -4.43
N VAL A 76 -15.62 -10.27 -4.59
CA VAL A 76 -15.35 -9.20 -5.55
C VAL A 76 -14.67 -9.80 -6.79
N PRO A 77 -15.14 -9.50 -8.01
CA PRO A 77 -14.53 -9.98 -9.24
C PRO A 77 -13.04 -9.61 -9.36
N PRO A 78 -12.19 -10.49 -9.92
CA PRO A 78 -10.74 -10.29 -9.96
C PRO A 78 -10.25 -9.00 -10.63
N GLY A 79 -10.99 -8.46 -11.62
CA GLY A 79 -10.67 -7.18 -12.25
C GLY A 79 -11.02 -5.99 -11.34
N LYS A 80 -12.19 -6.05 -10.69
CA LYS A 80 -12.64 -5.02 -9.75
C LYS A 80 -11.74 -4.94 -8.51
N SER A 81 -11.23 -6.07 -8.03
CA SER A 81 -10.32 -6.09 -6.87
C SER A 81 -9.01 -5.35 -7.14
N VAL A 82 -8.48 -5.43 -8.36
CA VAL A 82 -7.26 -4.69 -8.77
C VAL A 82 -7.56 -3.20 -8.81
N VAL A 83 -8.66 -2.80 -9.46
CA VAL A 83 -9.06 -1.38 -9.54
C VAL A 83 -9.27 -0.78 -8.15
N LEU A 84 -9.97 -1.48 -7.25
CA LEU A 84 -10.18 -1.02 -5.88
C LEU A 84 -8.87 -0.85 -5.12
N ALA A 85 -7.92 -1.78 -5.28
CA ALA A 85 -6.60 -1.68 -4.65
C ALA A 85 -5.78 -0.52 -5.21
N THR A 86 -5.80 -0.30 -6.53
CA THR A 86 -5.15 0.84 -7.18
C THR A 86 -5.71 2.16 -6.67
N VAL A 87 -7.04 2.32 -6.67
CA VAL A 87 -7.70 3.55 -6.22
C VAL A 87 -7.40 3.80 -4.74
N PHE A 88 -7.46 2.76 -3.90
CA PHE A 88 -7.15 2.89 -2.49
C PHE A 88 -5.70 3.32 -2.25
N ALA A 89 -4.73 2.68 -2.90
CA ALA A 89 -3.31 2.99 -2.71
C ALA A 89 -2.96 4.40 -3.19
N ILE A 90 -3.51 4.84 -4.32
CA ILE A 90 -3.33 6.22 -4.81
C ILE A 90 -4.01 7.23 -3.88
N ALA A 91 -5.22 6.95 -3.39
CA ALA A 91 -5.88 7.80 -2.42
C ALA A 91 -5.09 7.90 -1.11
N TYR A 92 -4.47 6.81 -0.69
CA TYR A 92 -3.58 6.81 0.47
C TYR A 92 -2.32 7.65 0.24
N ALA A 93 -1.73 7.60 -0.96
CA ALA A 93 -0.59 8.46 -1.33
C ALA A 93 -0.94 9.96 -1.25
N PHE A 94 -2.12 10.35 -1.75
CA PHE A 94 -2.62 11.71 -1.55
C PHE A 94 -2.79 12.07 -0.06
N SER A 95 -3.30 11.14 0.75
CA SER A 95 -3.46 11.38 2.18
C SER A 95 -2.13 11.52 2.91
N ASP A 96 -1.10 10.80 2.46
CA ASP A 96 0.24 10.86 3.02
C ASP A 96 0.91 12.20 2.70
N GLU A 97 0.88 12.64 1.44
CA GLU A 97 1.39 13.97 1.05
C GLU A 97 0.63 15.11 1.74
N TYR A 98 -0.67 14.95 1.94
CA TYR A 98 -1.45 15.89 2.74
C TYR A 98 -0.99 15.90 4.20
N HIS A 99 -0.78 14.73 4.81
CA HIS A 99 -0.25 14.58 6.17
C HIS A 99 1.13 15.24 6.33
N GLN A 100 2.04 15.07 5.35
CA GLN A 100 3.38 15.63 5.40
C GLN A 100 3.39 17.16 5.54
N ASN A 101 2.35 17.88 5.07
CA ASN A 101 2.23 19.32 5.27
C ASN A 101 2.03 19.75 6.74
N PHE A 102 1.67 18.81 7.62
CA PHE A 102 1.53 19.04 9.06
C PHE A 102 2.79 18.66 9.84
N VAL A 103 3.79 18.07 9.18
CA VAL A 103 5.05 17.67 9.80
C VAL A 103 6.02 18.85 9.74
N VAL A 104 6.38 19.40 10.89
CA VAL A 104 7.28 20.57 10.98
C VAL A 104 8.63 20.25 10.34
N GLY A 105 9.03 21.03 9.34
CA GLY A 105 10.28 20.84 8.61
C GLY A 105 10.16 19.94 7.38
N ARG A 106 8.95 19.43 7.06
CA ARG A 106 8.64 18.71 5.83
C ARG A 106 7.64 19.50 5.00
N HIS A 107 7.73 19.35 3.68
CA HIS A 107 6.74 19.88 2.75
C HIS A 107 6.24 18.75 1.87
N GLY A 108 4.93 18.51 1.90
CA GLY A 108 4.29 17.61 0.95
C GLY A 108 4.40 18.18 -0.46
N SER A 109 4.61 17.30 -1.42
CA SER A 109 4.80 17.58 -2.83
C SER A 109 3.85 16.70 -3.64
N TYR A 110 2.81 17.29 -4.22
CA TYR A 110 1.88 16.53 -5.08
C TYR A 110 2.55 15.74 -6.23
N PRO A 111 3.68 16.18 -6.83
CA PRO A 111 4.47 15.33 -7.73
C PRO A 111 4.92 13.99 -7.13
N ASP A 112 5.09 13.89 -5.81
CA ASP A 112 5.53 12.66 -5.15
C ASP A 112 4.45 11.57 -5.16
N VAL A 113 3.17 11.96 -5.13
CA VAL A 113 2.05 11.04 -5.42
C VAL A 113 2.22 10.36 -6.78
N GLY A 114 2.77 11.09 -7.76
CA GLY A 114 3.05 10.55 -9.09
C GLY A 114 4.11 9.45 -9.04
N ILE A 115 5.18 9.64 -8.25
CA ILE A 115 6.24 8.66 -8.05
C ILE A 115 5.69 7.43 -7.32
N ASP A 116 4.93 7.63 -6.25
CA ASP A 116 4.29 6.57 -5.46
C ASP A 116 3.36 5.71 -6.33
N SER A 117 2.63 6.38 -7.23
CA SER A 117 1.74 5.73 -8.19
C SER A 117 2.50 4.81 -9.15
N ILE A 118 3.78 5.04 -9.45
CA ILE A 118 4.59 4.11 -10.26
C ILE A 118 4.72 2.77 -9.53
N GLY A 119 4.92 2.78 -8.21
CA GLY A 119 4.91 1.58 -7.38
C GLY A 119 3.59 0.81 -7.46
N VAL A 120 2.47 1.53 -7.35
CA VAL A 120 1.12 0.95 -7.50
C VAL A 120 0.94 0.32 -8.88
N LEU A 121 1.34 1.02 -9.95
CA LEU A 121 1.23 0.53 -11.32
C LEU A 121 2.15 -0.66 -11.59
N ALA A 122 3.33 -0.71 -10.97
CA ALA A 122 4.22 -1.87 -11.05
C ALA A 122 3.56 -3.13 -10.46
N TRP A 123 2.78 -3.01 -9.37
CA TRP A 123 1.97 -4.12 -8.86
C TRP A 123 0.90 -4.54 -9.87
N VAL A 124 0.15 -3.58 -10.43
CA VAL A 124 -0.89 -3.86 -11.45
C VAL A 124 -0.30 -4.63 -12.63
N TRP A 125 0.85 -4.17 -13.14
CA TRP A 125 1.57 -4.81 -14.23
C TRP A 125 2.00 -6.23 -13.86
N LEU A 126 2.63 -6.43 -12.71
CA LEU A 126 3.05 -7.75 -12.25
C LEU A 126 1.85 -8.72 -12.13
N ASN A 127 0.77 -8.28 -11.50
CA ASN A 127 -0.44 -9.09 -11.35
C ASN A 127 -1.08 -9.43 -12.70
N SER A 128 -0.96 -8.57 -13.72
CA SER A 128 -1.44 -8.89 -15.08
C SER A 128 -0.67 -10.05 -15.72
N LYS A 129 0.62 -10.20 -15.41
CA LYS A 129 1.48 -11.29 -15.91
C LYS A 129 1.27 -12.61 -15.17
N LEU A 130 0.89 -12.56 -13.90
CA LEU A 130 0.60 -13.76 -13.12
C LEU A 130 -0.74 -14.41 -13.49
N ARG A 131 -1.59 -13.71 -14.25
CA ARG A 131 -2.92 -14.15 -14.66
C ARG A 131 -3.03 -14.52 -16.15
N SER A 132 -1.97 -14.27 -16.93
CA SER A 132 -1.84 -14.69 -18.33
C SER A 132 -1.23 -16.07 -18.43
#